data_AF-A0A9D6VVW2-F1
#
_entry.id   AF-A0A9D6VVW2-F1
#
_cell.length_a   1.000
_cell.length_b   1.000
_cell.length_c   1.000
_cell.angle_alpha   90.00
_cell.angle_beta   90.00
_cell.angle_gamma   90.00
#
_symmetry.space_group_name_H-M   'P 1'
#
loop_
_entity.id
_entity.type
_entity.pdbx_description
1 polymer ?
#
loop_
_entity_poly.entity_id
_entity_poly.type
_entity_poly.pdbx_seq_one_letter_code
_entity_poly.pdbx_strand_id
1 'polypeptide(L)' 'MAGVYINRANPMLRQDGDKGYRVAWKLKYGFQKSRFDKEMTYGEARKQAAELQAKEPEKVFWAEMMMDPHF' A
#
# COMPACT_ATOMS: atom_id res chain seq x y z
N MET A 1 -10.49 -21.59 8.17
CA MET A 1 -11.31 -20.81 7.23
C MET A 1 -10.36 -19.92 6.43
N ALA A 2 -10.13 -20.19 5.15
CA ALA A 2 -9.46 -19.22 4.30
C ALA A 2 -10.46 -18.08 4.07
N GLY A 3 -10.25 -16.93 4.70
CA GLY A 3 -11.10 -15.76 4.48
C GLY A 3 -11.04 -15.37 3.01
N VAL A 4 -12.21 -15.16 2.39
CA VAL A 4 -12.25 -14.63 1.02
C VAL A 4 -11.83 -13.17 1.14
N TYR A 5 -10.70 -12.77 0.54
CA TYR A 5 -10.28 -11.37 0.55
C TYR A 5 -10.85 -10.65 -0.67
N ILE A 6 -11.55 -9.54 -0.46
CA ILE A 6 -12.06 -8.70 -1.55
C ILE A 6 -11.12 -7.52 -1.74
N ASN A 7 -10.70 -7.31 -2.99
CA ASN A 7 -9.92 -6.14 -3.39
C ASN A 7 -10.81 -4.90 -3.35
N ARG A 8 -10.38 -3.84 -2.65
CA ARG A 8 -11.14 -2.58 -2.60
C ARG A 8 -11.12 -1.79 -3.91
N ALA A 9 -10.16 -2.05 -4.79
CA ALA A 9 -10.05 -1.41 -6.10
C ALA A 9 -9.83 -2.46 -7.19
N ASN A 10 -9.89 -2.04 -8.46
CA ASN A 10 -9.63 -2.93 -9.58
C ASN A 10 -8.15 -3.41 -9.54
N PRO A 11 -7.88 -4.71 -9.35
CA PRO A 11 -6.50 -5.20 -9.25
C PRO A 11 -5.74 -5.10 -10.59
N MET A 12 -6.45 -5.02 -11.71
CA MET A 12 -5.88 -4.97 -13.06
C MET A 12 -5.49 -3.55 -13.48
N LEU A 13 -6.14 -2.53 -12.91
CA LEU A 13 -5.95 -1.13 -13.28
C LEU A 13 -5.79 -0.30 -12.01
N ARG A 14 -4.62 0.34 -11.84
CA ARG A 14 -4.35 1.25 -10.72
C ARG A 14 -4.46 2.69 -11.20
N GLN A 15 -5.66 3.26 -11.15
CA GLN A 15 -5.87 4.66 -11.52
C GLN A 15 -5.60 5.55 -10.32
N ASP A 16 -5.04 6.73 -10.54
CA ASP A 16 -4.66 7.65 -9.46
C ASP A 16 -5.84 8.03 -8.55
N GLY A 17 -7.06 8.04 -9.07
CA GLY A 17 -8.29 8.33 -8.32
C GLY A 17 -8.89 7.14 -7.56
N ASP A 18 -8.37 5.92 -7.75
CA ASP A 18 -8.91 4.73 -7.08
C ASP A 18 -8.63 4.79 -5.58
N LYS A 19 -9.68 4.71 -4.77
CA LYS A 19 -9.60 4.60 -3.30
C LYS A 19 -9.24 3.17 -2.87
N GLY A 20 -9.06 2.95 -1.57
CA GLY A 20 -8.72 1.62 -1.06
C GLY A 20 -7.23 1.30 -1.15
N TYR A 21 -6.36 2.30 -1.19
CA TYR A 21 -4.91 2.14 -1.13
C TYR A 21 -4.37 2.68 0.19
N ARG A 22 -3.17 2.22 0.55
CA ARG A 22 -2.36 2.72 1.66
C ARG A 22 -0.89 2.68 1.28
N VAL A 23 -0.04 3.29 2.10
CA VAL A 23 1.41 3.14 1.95
C VAL A 23 1.86 1.91 2.73
N ALA A 24 2.69 1.07 2.10
CA ALA A 24 3.39 -0.04 2.74
C ALA A 24 4.90 0.14 2.60
N TRP A 25 5.65 -0.49 3.49
CA TRP A 25 7.10 -0.42 3.48
C TRP A 25 7.77 -1.73 3.92
N LYS A 26 9.02 -1.90 3.48
CA LYS A 26 9.93 -2.94 3.95
C LYS A 26 11.34 -2.40 4.06
N LEU A 27 12.18 -3.04 4.88
CA LEU A 27 13.62 -2.76 4.85
C LEU A 27 14.21 -3.23 3.52
N LYS A 28 15.17 -2.48 2.97
CA LYS A 28 16.00 -2.91 1.82
C LYS A 28 16.84 -4.12 2.21
N TYR A 29 17.39 -4.08 3.41
CA TYR A 29 18.21 -5.13 4.00
C TYR A 29 17.56 -5.58 5.31
N GLY A 30 17.02 -6.80 5.32
CA GLY A 30 16.31 -7.38 6.46
C GLY A 30 14.94 -7.94 6.09
N PHE A 31 14.21 -8.42 7.09
CA PHE A 31 12.91 -9.10 6.91
C PHE A 31 11.72 -8.30 7.44
N GLN A 32 11.96 -7.11 8.01
CA GLN A 32 10.90 -6.29 8.57
C GLN A 32 10.13 -5.58 7.45
N LYS A 33 8.81 -5.69 7.54
CA LYS A 33 7.85 -4.98 6.69
C LYS A 33 6.67 -4.53 7.55
N SER A 34 6.07 -3.41 7.18
CA SER A 34 4.84 -2.94 7.79
C SER A 34 4.06 -2.08 6.80
N ARG A 35 2.91 -1.59 7.25
CA ARG A 35 1.96 -0.82 6.45
C ARG A 35 1.33 0.25 7.32
N PHE A 36 0.96 1.37 6.71
CA PHE A 36 0.22 2.42 7.37
C PHE A 36 -1.28 2.14 7.26
N ASP A 37 -2.04 2.33 8.33
CA ASP A 37 -3.48 2.03 8.33
C ASP A 37 -4.35 3.13 7.69
N LYS A 38 -3.72 4.20 7.17
CA LYS A 38 -4.43 5.30 6.52
C LYS A 38 -4.83 4.93 5.10
N GLU A 39 -6.14 4.89 4.87
CA GLU A 39 -6.73 4.80 3.53
C GLU A 39 -6.55 6.11 2.75
N MET A 40 -6.21 5.98 1.48
CA MET A 40 -6.07 7.07 0.52
C MET A 40 -6.28 6.55 -0.91
N THR A 41 -6.21 7.45 -1.87
CA THR A 41 -6.19 7.09 -3.29
C THR A 41 -4.84 6.51 -3.71
N TYR A 42 -4.79 5.78 -4.82
CA TYR A 42 -3.55 5.26 -5.38
C TYR A 42 -2.54 6.38 -5.68
N GLY A 43 -3.01 7.50 -6.25
CA GLY A 43 -2.17 8.65 -6.57
C GLY A 43 -1.57 9.30 -5.33
N GLU A 44 -2.36 9.46 -4.27
CA GLU A 44 -1.89 9.96 -2.96
C GLU A 44 -0.88 9.01 -2.32
N ALA A 45 -1.17 7.71 -2.29
CA ALA A 45 -0.26 6.70 -1.75
C ALA A 45 1.07 6.68 -2.50
N ARG A 46 1.05 6.83 -3.83
CA ARG A 46 2.26 6.86 -4.66
C ARG A 46 3.10 8.10 -4.37
N LYS A 47 2.47 9.28 -4.25
CA LYS A 47 3.17 10.53 -3.90
C LYS A 47 3.80 10.42 -2.51
N GLN A 48 3.03 9.96 -1.52
CA GLN A 48 3.53 9.81 -0.16
C GLN A 48 4.65 8.76 -0.05
N ALA A 49 4.54 7.65 -0.78
CA ALA A 49 5.61 6.65 -0.86
C ALA A 49 6.91 7.25 -1.43
N ALA A 50 6.83 8.08 -2.47
CA ALA A 50 8.00 8.76 -3.04
C ALA A 50 8.65 9.75 -2.04
N GLU A 51 7.83 10.50 -1.29
CA GLU A 51 8.33 11.39 -0.24
C GLU A 51 9.04 10.64 0.89
N LEU A 52 8.47 9.52 1.33
CA LEU A 52 9.06 8.67 2.38
C LEU A 52 10.33 7.99 1.88
N GLN A 53 10.37 7.58 0.61
CA GLN A 53 11.55 6.99 0.00
C GLN A 53 12.77 7.92 0.02
N ALA A 54 12.55 9.23 -0.10
CA ALA A 54 13.60 10.24 -0.01
C ALA A 54 14.08 10.49 1.44
N LYS A 55 13.18 10.34 2.43
CA LYS A 55 13.49 10.55 3.86
C LYS A 55 14.16 9.34 4.51
N GLU A 56 13.78 8.14 4.10
CA GLU A 56 14.21 6.89 4.72
C GLU A 56 14.83 5.96 3.67
N PRO A 57 16.09 6.22 3.25
CA PRO A 57 16.72 5.51 2.14
C PRO A 57 16.95 4.02 2.42
N GLU A 58 16.89 3.57 3.67
CA GLU A 58 17.03 2.16 4.06
C GLU A 58 15.74 1.35 3.87
N LYS A 59 14.61 2.03 3.66
CA LYS A 59 13.30 1.42 3.42
C LYS A 59 12.91 1.53 1.96
N VAL A 60 12.06 0.62 1.53
CA VAL A 60 11.36 0.66 0.24
C VAL A 60 9.90 0.90 0.54
N PHE A 61 9.31 1.94 -0.05
CA PHE A 61 7.90 2.28 0.11
C PHE A 61 7.13 2.03 -1.20
N TRP A 62 5.88 1.59 -1.11
CA TRP A 62 4.99 1.45 -2.26
C TRP A 62 3.53 1.69 -1.88
N ALA A 63 2.71 1.99 -2.89
CA ALA A 63 1.26 2.00 -2.75
C ALA A 63 0.73 0.56 -2.76
N GLU A 64 0.12 0.14 -1.66
CA GLU A 64 -0.48 -1.17 -1.47
C GLU A 64 -2.00 -1.04 -1.48
N MET A 65 -2.67 -1.88 -2.29
CA MET A 65 -4.12 -2.00 -2.25
C MET A 65 -4.54 -2.68 -0.94
N MET A 66 -5.51 -2.10 -0.26
CA MET A 66 -6.13 -2.71 0.90
C MET A 66 -7.07 -3.84 0.45
N MET A 67 -6.96 -4.96 1.15
CA MET A 67 -7.82 -6.12 0.99
C MET A 67 -8.60 -6.29 2.28
N ASP A 68 -9.91 -6.31 2.20
CA ASP A 68 -10.75 -6.60 3.35
C ASP A 68 -10.98 -8.11 3.47
N PRO A 69 -10.88 -8.69 4.67
CA PRO A 69 -11.41 -10.01 4.91
C PRO A 69 -12.93 -9.98 4.76
N HIS A 70 -13.48 -10.78 3.86
CA HIS A 70 -14.89 -11.10 3.79
C HIS A 70 -15.18 -12.15 4.86
N PHE A 71 -15.91 -11.76 5.89
CA PHE A 71 -16.44 -12.64 6.93
C PHE A 71 -17.90 -12.97 6.64
#